data_AF-A0A931MSZ9-F1
#
_entry.id   AF-A0A931MSZ9-F1
#
_cell.length_a   1.000
_cell.length_b   1.000
_cell.length_c   1.000
_cell.angle_alpha   90.00
_cell.angle_beta   90.00
_cell.angle_gamma   90.00
#
_symmetry.space_group_name_H-M   'P 1'
#
loop_
_entity.id
_entity.type
_entity.pdbx_description
1 polymer ?
#
loop_
_entity_poly.entity_id
_entity_poly.type
_entity_poly.pdbx_seq_one_letter_code
_entity_poly.pdbx_strand_id
1 'polypeptide(L)' 'MTRALIIVDVQNDFCEGGALAVAGGAAVSADISNYVA' A
#
# COMPACT_ATOMS: atom_id res chain seq x y z
N MET A 1 -24.81 -9.28 0.69
CA MET A 1 -23.91 -8.54 -0.22
C MET A 1 -22.51 -9.08 -0.04
N THR A 2 -21.80 -9.34 -1.13
CA THR A 2 -20.39 -9.76 -1.08
C THR A 2 -19.52 -8.59 -1.53
N ARG A 3 -18.53 -8.23 -0.73
CA ARG A 3 -17.53 -7.20 -1.07
C ARG A 3 -16.14 -7.82 -0.96
N ALA A 4 -15.24 -7.36 -1.82
CA ALA A 4 -13.82 -7.72 -1.80
C ALA A 4 -12.98 -6.44 -1.89
N LEU A 5 -11.77 -6.50 -1.35
CA LEU A 5 -10.75 -5.47 -1.47
C LEU A 5 -9.60 -6.04 -2.28
N ILE A 6 -9.13 -5.29 -3.27
CA ILE A 6 -7.91 -5.61 -4.03
C ILE A 6 -6.87 -4.57 -3.65
N ILE A 7 -5.77 -5.03 -3.06
CA ILE A 7 -4.60 -4.21 -2.76
C ILE A 7 -3.61 -4.40 -3.90
N VAL A 8 -3.35 -3.35 -4.67
CA VAL A 8 -2.50 -3.41 -5.86
C VAL A 8 -1.13 -2.85 -5.53
N ASP A 9 -0.10 -3.63 -5.82
CA ASP A 9 1.31 -3.22 -5.87
C ASP A 9 1.82 -2.44 -4.64
N VAL A 10 1.41 -2.84 -3.44
CA VAL A 10 2.02 -2.38 -2.17
C VAL A 10 3.34 -3.13 -1.96
N GLN A 11 4.34 -2.73 -2.73
CA GLN A 11 5.68 -3.32 -2.72
C GLN A 11 6.69 -2.27 -2.28
N ASN A 12 7.82 -2.73 -1.71
CA ASN A 12 8.89 -1.85 -1.25
C ASN A 12 9.42 -0.95 -2.39
N ASP A 13 9.48 -1.46 -3.62
CA ASP A 13 9.99 -0.71 -4.78
C ASP A 13 9.17 0.54 -5.11
N PHE A 14 7.88 0.56 -4.76
CA PHE A 14 7.00 1.70 -4.97
C PHE A 14 6.88 2.62 -3.74
N CYS A 15 7.47 2.23 -2.61
CA CYS A 15 7.53 3.06 -1.41
C CYS A 15 8.84 3.85 -1.34
N GLU A 16 8.94 4.77 -0.38
CA GLU A 16 10.14 5.57 -0.15
C GLU A 16 11.38 4.68 0.06
N GLY A 17 12.46 4.99 -0.66
CA GLY A 17 13.70 4.20 -0.68
C GLY A 17 13.72 3.05 -1.70
N GLY A 18 12.61 2.79 -2.39
CA GLY A 18 12.50 1.78 -3.46
C GLY A 18 13.03 2.25 -4.83
N ALA A 19 13.12 1.32 -5.78
CA ALA A 19 13.63 1.58 -7.13
C ALA A 19 12.74 2.51 -7.96
N LEU A 20 11.42 2.54 -7.68
CA LEU A 20 10.40 3.36 -8.34
C LEU A 20 9.55 4.10 -7.28
N ALA A 21 10.23 4.71 -6.32
CA ALA A 21 9.60 5.31 -5.15
C ALA A 21 8.54 6.37 -5.49
N VAL A 22 7.35 6.19 -4.91
CA VAL A 22 6.26 7.16 -4.93
C VAL A 22 6.17 7.79 -3.54
N ALA A 23 6.18 9.12 -3.47
CA ALA A 23 6.02 9.85 -2.22
C ALA A 23 4.65 9.52 -1.59
N GLY A 24 4.65 9.15 -0.31
CA GLY A 24 3.50 8.69 0.44
C GLY A 24 3.27 7.17 0.42
N GLY A 25 4.07 6.38 -0.30
CA GLY A 25 3.87 4.93 -0.42
C GLY A 25 3.89 4.19 0.93
N ALA A 26 4.83 4.55 1.81
CA ALA A 26 4.91 3.97 3.15
C ALA A 26 3.69 4.33 4.02
N ALA A 27 3.16 5.55 3.87
CA ALA A 27 1.96 5.97 4.60
C ALA A 27 0.73 5.18 4.14
N VAL A 28 0.54 5.01 2.83
CA VAL A 28 -0.55 4.20 2.27
C VAL A 28 -0.47 2.74 2.73
N SER A 29 0.73 2.16 2.77
CA SER A 29 0.95 0.80 3.30
C SER A 29 0.49 0.65 4.76
N ALA A 30 0.79 1.64 5.60
CA ALA A 30 0.33 1.68 6.99
C ALA A 30 -1.20 1.83 7.09
N ASP A 31 -1.80 2.70 6.28
CA ASP A 31 -3.25 2.92 6.25
C ASP A 31 -4.02 1.67 5.80
N ILE A 32 -3.49 0.93 4.81
CA ILE A 32 -4.04 -0.37 4.40
C ILE A 32 -4.02 -1.36 5.55
N SER A 33 -2.90 -1.45 6.26
CA SER A 33 -2.76 -2.32 7.44
C SER A 33 -3.79 -1.98 8.53
N ASN A 34 -4.04 -0.68 8.75
CA ASN A 34 -5.06 -0.21 9.69
C ASN A 34 -6.48 -0.53 9.22
N TYR A 35 -6.75 -0.50 7.91
CA TYR A 35 -8.08 -0.74 7.34
C TYR A 35 -8.47 -2.23 7.34
N VAL A 36 -7.50 -3.13 7.21
CA VAL A 36 -7.76 -4.60 7.15
C VAL A 36 -7.68 -5.30 8.50
N ALA A 37 -7.23 -4.61 9.54
CA ALA A 37 -7.25 -5.08 10.92
C ALA A 37 -8.69 -5.15 11.47
#